data_AF-A0A1G2L041-F1
#
_entry.id   AF-A0A1G2L041-F1
#
_cell.length_a   1.000
_cell.length_b   1.000
_cell.length_c   1.000
_cell.angle_alpha   90.00
_cell.angle_beta   90.00
_cell.angle_gamma   90.00
#
_symmetry.space_group_name_H-M   'P 1'
#
loop_
_entity.id
_entity.type
_entity.pdbx_description
1 polymer ?
#
loop_
_entity_poly.entity_id
_entity_poly.type
_entity_poly.pdbx_seq_one_letter_code
_entity_poly.pdbx_strand_id
1 'polypeptide(L)'
;MVALSGSLKQLINDVIRPNVESLIRDEGSRRPVCDFIENRDQVQDAIRDLLHERISPYYTRIISFNFVDVDFAASKDAAFSRFLSLRTDKINFENEKQVITIRTEAEEVRKLLAKKTAIANIQNDIVRARVAKQIARFVKHATEIKSEALSKIVKDLPGESPTIKAFEMLLSDPNGLTHAMQIIEKIATLFTSAPGPKTD
;
A
#
# COMPACT_ATOMS: atom_id res chain seq x y z
N MET A 1 -37.82 -64.14 -7.94
CA MET A 1 -38.64 -63.69 -6.78
C MET A 1 -38.68 -62.18 -6.81
N VAL A 2 -39.76 -61.59 -7.32
CA VAL A 2 -40.01 -60.15 -7.25
C VAL A 2 -40.81 -59.95 -5.98
N ALA A 3 -40.14 -59.55 -4.90
CA ALA A 3 -40.85 -59.14 -3.70
C ALA A 3 -41.57 -57.83 -4.04
N LEU A 4 -42.90 -57.89 -4.09
CA LEU A 4 -43.75 -56.70 -4.00
C LEU A 4 -43.32 -55.97 -2.72
N SER A 5 -42.60 -54.86 -2.88
CA SER A 5 -42.23 -53.97 -1.79
C SER A 5 -43.53 -53.49 -1.12
N GLY A 6 -43.80 -53.98 0.09
CA GLY A 6 -45.04 -53.73 0.82
C GLY A 6 -45.17 -52.31 1.37
N SER A 7 -44.23 -51.41 1.08
CA SER A 7 -44.27 -50.00 1.44
C SER A 7 -43.19 -49.23 0.66
N LEU A 8 -43.48 -48.00 0.22
CA LEU A 8 -42.48 -47.09 -0.37
C LEU A 8 -41.18 -47.00 0.46
N LYS A 9 -41.30 -47.14 1.79
CA LYS A 9 -40.15 -47.15 2.71
C LYS A 9 -39.21 -48.34 2.50
N GLN A 10 -39.73 -49.50 2.14
CA GLN A 10 -38.93 -50.69 1.82
C GLN A 10 -38.26 -50.54 0.46
N LEU A 11 -38.95 -49.99 -0.56
CA LEU A 11 -38.33 -49.69 -1.86
C LEU A 11 -37.14 -48.72 -1.70
N ILE A 12 -37.30 -47.70 -0.87
CA ILE A 12 -36.22 -46.73 -0.60
C ILE A 12 -35.03 -47.40 0.10
N ASN A 13 -35.28 -48.20 1.14
CA ASN A 13 -34.20 -48.75 1.96
C ASN A 13 -33.52 -49.98 1.34
N ASP A 14 -34.26 -50.82 0.62
CA ASP A 14 -33.75 -52.11 0.14
C ASP A 14 -33.24 -52.02 -1.30
N VAL A 15 -33.76 -51.07 -2.09
CA VAL A 15 -33.41 -50.94 -3.51
C VAL A 15 -32.71 -49.62 -3.79
N ILE A 16 -33.30 -48.48 -3.43
CA ILE A 16 -32.74 -47.18 -3.84
C ILE A 16 -31.45 -46.87 -3.08
N ARG A 17 -31.46 -46.92 -1.74
CA ARG A 17 -30.30 -46.56 -0.90
C ARG A 17 -29.06 -47.38 -1.22
N PRO A 18 -29.10 -48.73 -1.32
CA PRO A 18 -27.90 -49.51 -1.61
C PRO A 18 -27.34 -49.23 -3.01
N ASN A 19 -28.21 -48.97 -3.99
CA ASN A 19 -27.77 -48.60 -5.34
C ASN A 19 -27.11 -47.22 -5.38
N VAL A 20 -27.67 -46.24 -4.65
CA VAL A 20 -27.07 -44.89 -4.50
C VAL A 20 -25.71 -45.00 -3.81
N GLU A 21 -25.62 -45.72 -2.69
CA GLU A 21 -24.38 -45.90 -1.92
C GLU A 21 -23.30 -46.62 -2.73
N SER A 22 -23.68 -47.65 -3.51
CA SER A 22 -22.76 -48.35 -4.41
C SER A 22 -22.23 -47.41 -5.49
N LEU A 23 -23.09 -46.62 -6.14
CA LEU A 23 -22.66 -45.68 -7.18
C LEU A 23 -21.71 -44.61 -6.64
N ILE A 24 -22.02 -44.03 -5.48
CA ILE A 24 -21.15 -43.03 -4.84
C ILE A 24 -19.80 -43.66 -4.47
N ARG A 25 -19.80 -44.89 -3.95
CA ARG A 25 -18.58 -45.61 -3.59
C ARG A 25 -17.72 -45.92 -4.81
N ASP A 26 -18.33 -46.39 -5.89
CA ASP A 26 -17.62 -46.76 -7.12
C ASP A 26 -17.02 -45.53 -7.79
N GLU A 27 -17.78 -44.44 -7.92
CA GLU A 27 -17.29 -43.18 -8.48
C GLU A 27 -16.24 -42.50 -7.57
N GLY A 28 -16.44 -42.55 -6.25
CA GLY A 28 -15.48 -42.02 -5.28
C GLY A 28 -14.17 -42.80 -5.24
N SER A 29 -14.19 -44.11 -5.52
CA SER A 29 -12.99 -44.97 -5.55
C SER A 29 -12.22 -44.86 -6.85
N ARG A 30 -12.88 -44.50 -7.96
CA ARG A 30 -12.24 -44.34 -9.27
C ARG A 30 -11.44 -43.05 -9.41
N ARG A 31 -11.79 -42.01 -8.65
CA ARG A 31 -11.19 -40.68 -8.77
C ARG A 31 -10.15 -40.44 -7.67
N PRO A 32 -9.02 -39.79 -7.99
CA PRO A 32 -8.11 -39.35 -6.96
C PRO A 32 -8.80 -38.29 -6.08
N VAL A 33 -8.54 -38.32 -4.77
CA VAL A 33 -9.27 -37.46 -3.82
C VAL A 33 -9.10 -35.96 -4.12
N CYS A 34 -7.96 -35.56 -4.68
CA CYS A 34 -7.72 -34.17 -5.11
C CYS A 34 -8.73 -33.72 -6.17
N ASP A 35 -8.97 -34.58 -7.17
CA ASP A 35 -9.90 -34.30 -8.26
C ASP A 35 -11.34 -34.28 -7.75
N PHE A 36 -11.66 -35.14 -6.78
CA PHE A 36 -12.96 -35.09 -6.11
C PHE A 36 -13.19 -33.79 -5.34
N ILE A 37 -12.16 -33.26 -4.66
CA ILE A 37 -12.25 -31.99 -3.91
C ILE A 37 -12.36 -30.80 -4.86
N GLU A 38 -11.58 -30.78 -5.94
CA GLU A 38 -11.55 -29.66 -6.89
C GLU A 38 -12.76 -29.65 -7.85
N ASN A 39 -13.22 -30.82 -8.28
CA ASN A 39 -14.29 -30.98 -9.28
C ASN A 39 -15.57 -31.61 -8.69
N ARG A 40 -15.88 -31.27 -7.43
CA ARG A 40 -17.03 -31.84 -6.69
C ARG A 40 -18.36 -31.76 -7.45
N ASP A 41 -18.64 -30.63 -8.09
CA ASP A 41 -19.89 -30.42 -8.83
C ASP A 41 -19.98 -31.35 -10.04
N GLN A 42 -18.87 -31.57 -10.75
CA GLN A 42 -18.81 -32.49 -11.89
C GLN A 42 -19.00 -33.94 -11.45
N VAL A 43 -18.46 -34.31 -10.29
CA VAL A 43 -18.68 -35.64 -9.71
C VAL A 43 -20.14 -35.81 -9.31
N GLN A 44 -20.75 -34.77 -8.72
CA GLN A 44 -22.16 -34.78 -8.35
C GLN A 44 -23.07 -34.96 -9.57
N ASP A 45 -22.77 -34.28 -10.68
CA ASP A 45 -23.53 -34.39 -11.92
C ASP A 45 -23.36 -35.78 -12.57
N ALA A 46 -22.13 -36.30 -12.62
CA ALA A 46 -21.89 -37.65 -13.13
C ALA A 46 -22.65 -38.73 -12.33
N ILE A 47 -22.63 -38.62 -11.00
CA ILE A 47 -23.39 -39.55 -10.13
C ILE A 47 -24.90 -39.39 -10.34
N ARG A 48 -25.39 -38.16 -10.49
CA ARG A 48 -26.81 -37.88 -10.76
C ARG A 48 -27.26 -38.54 -12.07
N ASP A 49 -26.45 -38.43 -13.13
CA ASP A 49 -26.76 -39.01 -14.43
C ASP A 49 -26.79 -40.54 -14.37
N LEU A 50 -25.79 -41.15 -13.73
CA LEU A 50 -25.75 -42.61 -13.47
C LEU A 50 -26.94 -43.07 -12.60
N LEU A 51 -27.34 -42.25 -11.64
CA LEU A 51 -28.50 -42.53 -10.78
C LEU A 51 -29.79 -42.51 -11.60
N HIS A 52 -29.94 -41.55 -12.51
CA HIS A 52 -31.09 -41.47 -13.43
C HIS A 52 -31.19 -42.70 -14.32
N GLU A 53 -30.08 -43.16 -14.89
CA GLU A 53 -30.04 -44.36 -15.72
C GLU A 53 -30.44 -45.62 -14.92
N ARG A 54 -29.89 -45.77 -13.72
CA ARG A 54 -30.09 -46.97 -12.89
C ARG A 54 -31.46 -47.04 -12.22
N ILE A 55 -32.08 -45.89 -11.95
CA ILE A 55 -33.38 -45.79 -11.27
C ILE A 55 -34.56 -45.71 -12.26
N SER A 56 -34.32 -45.35 -13.54
CA SER A 56 -35.33 -45.30 -14.60
C SER A 56 -36.28 -46.52 -14.66
N PRO A 57 -35.82 -47.78 -14.47
CA PRO A 57 -36.69 -48.96 -14.49
C PRO A 57 -37.73 -49.01 -13.36
N TYR A 58 -37.57 -48.24 -12.29
CA TYR A 58 -38.44 -48.27 -11.12
C TYR A 58 -39.56 -47.20 -11.16
N TYR A 59 -39.79 -46.56 -12.32
CA TYR A 59 -40.79 -45.49 -12.49
C TYR A 59 -40.68 -44.34 -11.47
N THR A 60 -39.48 -44.11 -10.94
CA THR A 60 -39.19 -43.07 -9.95
C THR A 60 -38.29 -42.01 -10.57
N ARG A 61 -38.54 -40.74 -10.22
CA ARG A 61 -37.78 -39.60 -10.71
C ARG A 61 -36.98 -38.98 -9.56
N ILE A 62 -35.67 -38.89 -9.74
CA ILE A 62 -34.81 -38.12 -8.84
C ILE A 62 -35.04 -36.63 -9.12
N ILE A 63 -35.41 -35.86 -8.10
CA ILE A 63 -35.65 -34.41 -8.22
C ILE A 63 -34.33 -33.65 -8.06
N SER A 64 -33.53 -34.05 -7.08
CA SER A 64 -32.23 -33.43 -6.78
C SER A 64 -31.33 -34.42 -6.06
N PHE A 65 -30.04 -34.42 -6.42
CA PHE A 65 -28.98 -35.11 -5.68
C PHE A 65 -27.91 -34.07 -5.35
N ASN A 66 -27.65 -33.87 -4.05
CA ASN A 66 -26.69 -32.90 -3.55
C ASN A 66 -25.80 -33.54 -2.48
N PHE A 67 -24.49 -33.33 -2.57
CA PHE A 67 -23.60 -33.65 -1.46
C PHE A 67 -23.76 -32.58 -0.37
N VAL A 68 -24.15 -32.98 0.83
CA VAL A 68 -24.33 -32.06 1.96
C VAL A 68 -22.98 -31.78 2.62
N ASP A 69 -22.29 -32.83 3.05
CA ASP A 69 -20.97 -32.74 3.65
C ASP A 69 -20.14 -33.96 3.26
N VAL A 70 -18.84 -33.78 3.12
CA VAL A 70 -17.90 -34.86 2.86
C VAL A 70 -16.88 -34.82 3.99
N ASP A 71 -17.15 -35.64 5.01
CA ASP A 71 -16.27 -35.75 6.15
C ASP A 71 -15.06 -36.63 5.81
N PHE A 72 -13.94 -35.98 5.56
CA PHE A 72 -12.67 -36.67 5.35
C PHE A 72 -11.90 -36.95 6.65
N ALA A 73 -12.35 -36.42 7.81
CA ALA A 73 -11.72 -36.63 9.10
C ALA A 73 -11.94 -38.06 9.64
N ALA A 74 -12.97 -38.75 9.15
CA ALA A 74 -13.23 -40.15 9.46
C ALA A 74 -12.29 -41.14 8.73
N SER A 75 -11.49 -40.66 7.76
CA SER A 75 -10.56 -41.52 7.03
C SER A 75 -9.38 -41.90 7.93
N LYS A 76 -9.24 -43.19 8.24
CA LYS A 76 -8.12 -43.75 9.03
C LYS A 76 -6.79 -43.75 8.28
N ASP A 77 -6.76 -43.24 7.06
CA ASP A 77 -5.58 -43.29 6.21
C ASP A 77 -4.62 -42.12 6.52
N ALA A 78 -3.51 -42.46 7.19
CA ALA A 78 -2.50 -41.48 7.62
C ALA A 78 -1.87 -40.72 6.44
N ALA A 79 -1.84 -41.34 5.25
CA ALA A 79 -1.32 -40.71 4.04
C ALA A 79 -2.23 -39.56 3.58
N PHE A 80 -3.54 -39.72 3.70
CA PHE A 80 -4.52 -38.74 3.27
C PHE A 80 -4.55 -37.50 4.19
N SER A 81 -4.50 -37.71 5.51
CA SER A 81 -4.38 -36.62 6.48
C SER A 81 -3.10 -35.79 6.27
N ARG A 82 -1.97 -36.47 6.03
CA ARG A 82 -0.69 -35.81 5.72
C ARG A 82 -0.72 -35.05 4.39
N PHE A 83 -1.44 -35.55 3.39
CA PHE A 83 -1.63 -34.84 2.13
C PHE A 83 -2.42 -33.53 2.32
N LEU A 84 -3.52 -33.58 3.09
CA LEU A 84 -4.30 -32.39 3.41
C LEU A 84 -3.51 -31.35 4.21
N SER A 85 -2.72 -31.81 5.20
CA SER A 85 -1.86 -30.91 5.98
C SER A 85 -0.80 -30.26 5.08
N LEU A 86 -0.12 -31.03 4.24
CA LEU A 86 0.89 -30.49 3.30
C LEU A 86 0.30 -29.49 2.31
N ARG A 87 -0.92 -29.71 1.82
CA ARG A 87 -1.61 -28.75 0.94
C ARG A 87 -1.92 -27.44 1.68
N THR A 88 -2.34 -27.55 2.93
CA THR A 88 -2.62 -26.39 3.80
C THR A 88 -1.33 -25.62 4.09
N ASP A 89 -0.26 -26.32 4.43
CA ASP A 89 1.06 -25.74 4.68
C ASP A 89 1.61 -25.03 3.44
N LYS A 90 1.44 -25.61 2.25
CA LYS A 90 1.83 -24.99 0.99
C LYS A 90 1.09 -23.67 0.74
N ILE A 91 -0.23 -23.65 0.95
CA ILE A 91 -1.04 -22.43 0.78
C ILE A 91 -0.59 -21.36 1.78
N ASN A 92 -0.34 -21.74 3.04
CA ASN A 92 0.15 -20.82 4.06
C ASN A 92 1.51 -20.23 3.69
N PHE A 93 2.43 -21.07 3.19
CA PHE A 93 3.75 -20.62 2.76
C PHE A 93 3.69 -19.67 1.55
N GLU A 94 2.82 -19.95 0.56
CA GLU A 94 2.62 -19.08 -0.59
C GLU A 94 2.07 -17.70 -0.17
N ASN A 95 1.11 -17.70 0.76
CA ASN A 95 0.56 -16.46 1.33
C ASN A 95 1.63 -15.68 2.10
N GLU A 96 2.43 -16.35 2.92
CA GLU A 96 3.52 -15.71 3.66
C GLU A 96 4.57 -15.11 2.72
N LYS A 97 4.94 -15.84 1.66
CA LYS A 97 5.86 -15.34 0.63
C LYS A 97 5.34 -14.08 -0.04
N GLN A 98 4.06 -14.05 -0.42
CA GLN A 98 3.44 -12.85 -1.00
C GLN A 98 3.48 -11.66 -0.03
N VAL A 99 3.17 -11.88 1.24
CA VAL A 99 3.23 -10.84 2.27
C VAL A 99 4.66 -10.29 2.43
N ILE A 100 5.66 -11.17 2.45
CA ILE A 100 7.07 -10.77 2.52
C ILE A 100 7.45 -9.92 1.31
N THR A 101 7.10 -10.36 0.09
CA THR A 101 7.39 -9.62 -1.15
C THR A 101 6.77 -8.21 -1.13
N ILE A 102 5.49 -8.10 -0.76
CA ILE A 102 4.81 -6.81 -0.67
C ILE A 102 5.47 -5.90 0.36
N ARG A 103 5.89 -6.44 1.52
CA ARG A 103 6.60 -5.67 2.55
C ARG A 103 7.95 -5.18 2.05
N THR A 104 8.72 -6.02 1.37
CA THR A 104 10.02 -5.62 0.81
C THR A 104 9.88 -4.54 -0.24
N GLU A 105 8.93 -4.66 -1.16
CA GLU A 105 8.67 -3.64 -2.18
C GLU A 105 8.23 -2.31 -1.54
N ALA A 106 7.34 -2.36 -0.55
CA ALA A 106 6.92 -1.18 0.19
C ALA A 106 8.09 -0.48 0.91
N GLU A 107 9.00 -1.24 1.51
CA GLU A 107 10.21 -0.69 2.13
C GLU A 107 11.16 -0.07 1.11
N GLU A 108 11.36 -0.69 -0.05
CA GLU A 108 12.19 -0.14 -1.12
C GLU A 108 11.62 1.18 -1.64
N VAL A 109 10.31 1.25 -1.86
CA VAL A 109 9.60 2.48 -2.25
C VAL A 109 9.77 3.57 -1.17
N ARG A 110 9.63 3.22 0.11
CA ARG A 110 9.86 4.16 1.23
C ARG A 110 11.31 4.67 1.25
N LYS A 111 12.30 3.80 1.05
CA LYS A 111 13.72 4.18 0.99
C LYS A 111 13.99 5.10 -0.21
N LEU A 112 13.41 4.81 -1.37
CA LEU A 112 13.55 5.66 -2.57
C LEU A 112 12.90 7.03 -2.37
N LEU A 113 11.71 7.08 -1.77
CA LEU A 113 11.03 8.33 -1.46
C LEU A 113 11.85 9.16 -0.47
N ALA A 114 12.33 8.56 0.62
CA ALA A 114 13.18 9.24 1.59
C ALA A 114 14.45 9.84 0.95
N LYS A 115 15.11 9.09 0.06
CA LYS A 115 16.26 9.59 -0.71
C LYS A 115 15.89 10.79 -1.60
N LYS A 116 14.78 10.71 -2.34
CA LYS A 116 14.31 11.81 -3.20
C LYS A 116 13.97 13.06 -2.38
N THR A 117 13.30 12.91 -1.25
CA THR A 117 12.97 14.03 -0.35
C THR A 117 14.23 14.66 0.24
N ALA A 118 15.21 13.86 0.65
CA ALA A 118 16.49 14.39 1.15
C ALA A 118 17.23 15.21 0.09
N ILE A 119 17.28 14.74 -1.16
CA ILE A 119 17.87 15.48 -2.28
C ILE A 119 17.12 16.78 -2.55
N ALA A 120 15.78 16.75 -2.52
CA ALA A 120 14.96 17.95 -2.71
C ALA A 120 15.21 19.00 -1.62
N ASN A 121 15.35 18.57 -0.36
CA ASN A 121 15.67 19.46 0.76
C ASN A 121 17.05 20.10 0.58
N ILE A 122 18.08 19.31 0.25
CA ILE A 122 19.43 19.83 -0.02
C ILE A 122 19.41 20.84 -1.17
N GLN A 123 18.65 20.57 -2.23
CA GLN A 123 18.52 21.49 -3.36
C GLN A 123 17.87 22.82 -2.94
N ASN A 124 16.85 22.79 -2.08
CA ASN A 124 16.21 23.99 -1.54
C ASN A 124 17.22 24.83 -0.74
N ASP A 125 18.01 24.18 0.13
CA ASP A 125 19.02 24.84 0.94
C ASP A 125 20.14 25.45 0.09
N ILE A 126 20.58 24.77 -0.97
CA ILE A 126 21.56 25.31 -1.93
C ILE A 126 21.02 26.56 -2.63
N VAL A 127 19.75 26.54 -3.05
CA VAL A 127 19.11 27.69 -3.70
C VAL A 127 18.99 28.87 -2.73
N ARG A 128 18.53 28.64 -1.50
CA ARG A 128 18.46 29.68 -0.46
C ARG A 128 19.83 30.28 -0.16
N ALA A 129 20.87 29.46 -0.01
CA ALA A 129 22.23 29.92 0.21
C ALA A 129 22.78 30.74 -0.97
N ARG A 130 22.47 30.36 -2.21
CA ARG A 130 22.86 31.11 -3.42
C ARG A 130 22.19 32.49 -3.46
N VAL A 131 20.90 32.55 -3.18
CA VAL A 131 20.15 33.82 -3.12
C VAL A 131 20.69 34.70 -2.00
N ALA A 132 20.93 34.15 -0.80
CA ALA A 132 21.54 34.88 0.31
C ALA A 132 22.92 35.47 -0.05
N LYS A 133 23.78 34.69 -0.74
CA LYS A 133 25.09 35.17 -1.22
C LYS A 133 24.96 36.29 -2.26
N GLN A 134 23.98 36.22 -3.16
CA GLN A 134 23.72 37.29 -4.13
C GLN A 134 23.23 38.56 -3.42
N ILE A 135 22.30 38.44 -2.48
CA ILE A 135 21.81 39.57 -1.67
C ILE A 135 22.99 40.21 -0.92
N ALA A 136 23.85 39.42 -0.27
CA ALA A 136 25.03 39.93 0.42
C ALA A 136 25.98 40.70 -0.52
N ARG A 137 26.17 40.24 -1.77
CA ARG A 137 26.95 40.96 -2.79
C ARG A 137 26.28 42.28 -3.20
N PHE A 138 24.96 42.27 -3.41
CA PHE A 138 24.21 43.48 -3.74
C PHE A 138 24.25 44.51 -2.61
N VAL A 139 24.06 44.08 -1.37
CA VAL A 139 24.17 44.95 -0.19
C VAL A 139 25.58 45.52 -0.11
N LYS A 140 26.62 44.69 -0.23
CA LYS A 140 28.02 45.15 -0.22
C LYS A 140 28.29 46.18 -1.33
N HIS A 141 27.86 45.91 -2.55
CA HIS A 141 28.05 46.82 -3.68
C HIS A 141 27.26 48.14 -3.48
N ALA A 142 26.04 48.07 -2.94
CA ALA A 142 25.25 49.25 -2.62
C ALA A 142 25.88 50.07 -1.47
N THR A 143 26.49 49.42 -0.48
CA THR A 143 27.24 50.11 0.58
C THR A 143 28.53 50.74 0.06
N GLU A 144 29.23 50.09 -0.87
CA GLU A 144 30.43 50.65 -1.53
C GLU A 144 30.07 51.85 -2.39
N ILE A 145 28.99 51.78 -3.18
CA ILE A 145 28.53 52.94 -3.98
C ILE A 145 28.10 54.09 -3.05
N LYS A 146 27.40 53.79 -1.95
CA LYS A 146 27.02 54.81 -0.97
C LYS A 146 28.23 55.41 -0.26
N SER A 147 29.20 54.60 0.15
CA SER A 147 30.43 55.09 0.79
C SER A 147 31.28 55.90 -0.18
N GLU A 148 31.38 55.49 -1.45
CA GLU A 148 32.02 56.27 -2.50
C GLU A 148 31.30 57.60 -2.76
N ALA A 149 29.96 57.58 -2.88
CA ALA A 149 29.16 58.78 -3.06
C ALA A 149 29.31 59.74 -1.87
N LEU A 150 29.25 59.23 -0.64
CA LEU A 150 29.48 60.01 0.58
C LEU A 150 30.91 60.55 0.62
N SER A 151 31.92 59.76 0.22
CA SER A 151 33.32 60.21 0.18
C SER A 151 33.55 61.31 -0.86
N LYS A 152 32.85 61.28 -2.00
CA LYS A 152 32.90 62.33 -3.01
C LYS A 152 32.25 63.60 -2.50
N ILE A 153 31.08 63.50 -1.86
CA ILE A 153 30.41 64.63 -1.22
C ILE A 153 31.30 65.26 -0.14
N VAL A 154 31.99 64.44 0.67
CA VAL A 154 32.92 64.92 1.71
C VAL A 154 34.18 65.56 1.11
N LYS A 155 34.66 65.10 -0.05
CA LYS A 155 35.83 65.70 -0.74
C LYS A 155 35.49 67.00 -1.48
N ASP A 156 34.26 67.15 -1.95
CA ASP A 156 33.79 68.35 -2.66
C ASP A 156 33.28 69.45 -1.69
N LEU A 157 33.31 69.20 -0.37
CA LEU A 157 32.97 70.20 0.65
C LEU A 157 34.21 71.03 1.02
N PRO A 158 34.21 72.36 0.75
CA PRO A 158 35.30 73.24 1.17
C PRO A 158 35.37 73.27 2.70
N GLY A 159 36.61 73.28 3.21
CA GLY A 159 36.90 73.26 4.64
C GLY A 159 36.08 74.28 5.44
N GLU A 160 35.62 73.84 6.62
CA GLU A 160 34.92 74.62 7.65
C GLU A 160 33.37 74.70 7.61
N SER A 161 32.68 73.67 7.10
CA SER A 161 31.22 73.57 7.32
C SER A 161 30.85 72.66 8.51
N PRO A 162 29.94 73.09 9.41
CA PRO A 162 29.43 72.31 10.56
C PRO A 162 28.76 70.97 10.20
N THR A 163 28.57 70.70 8.91
CA THR A 163 28.07 69.42 8.38
C THR A 163 29.05 68.26 8.54
N ILE A 164 30.37 68.51 8.54
CA ILE A 164 31.37 67.44 8.74
C ILE A 164 31.36 66.95 10.19
N LYS A 165 31.22 67.86 11.17
CA LYS A 165 31.05 67.53 12.60
C LYS A 165 29.75 66.76 12.86
N ALA A 166 28.65 67.13 12.20
CA ALA A 166 27.39 66.40 12.30
C ALA A 166 27.49 64.98 11.72
N PHE A 167 28.31 64.79 10.68
CA PHE A 167 28.55 63.49 10.07
C PHE A 167 29.47 62.59 10.92
N GLU A 168 30.48 63.16 11.55
CA GLU A 168 31.32 62.48 12.55
C GLU A 168 30.50 62.02 13.76
N MET A 169 29.55 62.85 14.22
CA MET A 169 28.67 62.53 15.34
C MET A 169 27.67 61.40 15.02
N LEU A 170 27.18 61.34 13.78
CA LEU A 170 26.26 60.29 13.32
C LEU A 170 26.95 58.93 13.12
N LEU A 171 28.22 58.92 12.71
CA LEU A 171 29.02 57.70 12.57
C LEU A 171 29.59 57.22 13.92
N SER A 172 29.64 58.09 14.92
CA SER A 172 30.09 57.76 16.29
C SER A 172 28.98 57.11 17.13
N ASP A 173 27.74 57.01 16.63
CA ASP A 173 26.61 56.44 17.37
C ASP A 173 26.46 54.93 17.06
N PRO A 174 26.71 54.02 18.03
CA PRO A 174 26.73 52.57 17.80
C PRO A 174 25.39 51.96 17.39
N ASN A 175 24.30 52.73 17.47
CA ASN A 175 22.92 52.26 17.27
C ASN A 175 22.36 52.49 15.84
N GLY A 176 23.10 53.16 14.95
CA GLY A 176 22.68 53.35 13.56
C GLY A 176 22.75 52.07 12.71
N LEU A 177 23.70 51.19 13.02
CA LEU A 177 23.89 49.89 12.35
C LEU A 177 22.81 48.87 12.74
N THR A 178 22.31 48.91 13.97
CA THR A 178 21.25 48.03 14.47
C THR A 178 19.91 48.32 13.81
N HIS A 179 19.58 49.58 13.52
CA HIS A 179 18.36 49.90 12.77
C HIS A 179 18.45 49.50 11.29
N ALA A 180 19.63 49.57 10.67
CA ALA A 180 19.82 49.05 9.32
C ALA A 180 19.66 47.52 9.27
N MET A 181 20.13 46.79 10.29
CA MET A 181 19.92 45.34 10.40
C MET A 181 18.45 44.97 10.65
N GLN A 182 17.71 45.72 11.46
CA GLN A 182 16.28 45.49 11.71
C GLN A 182 15.41 45.68 10.46
N ILE A 183 15.78 46.59 9.56
CA ILE A 183 15.09 46.77 8.28
C ILE A 183 15.36 45.57 7.36
N ILE A 184 16.58 45.01 7.37
CA ILE A 184 16.93 43.81 6.62
C ILE A 184 16.18 42.58 7.16
N GLU A 185 16.03 42.45 8.49
CA GLU A 185 15.25 41.38 9.14
C GLU A 185 13.74 41.47 8.84
N LYS A 186 13.18 42.68 8.78
CA LYS A 186 11.78 42.90 8.40
C LYS A 186 11.51 42.60 6.91
N ILE A 187 12.47 42.88 6.03
CA ILE A 187 12.34 42.52 4.61
C ILE A 187 12.47 41.00 4.41
N ALA A 188 13.31 40.33 5.20
CA ALA A 188 13.44 38.87 5.17
C ALA A 188 12.19 38.13 5.67
N THR A 189 11.46 38.69 6.65
CA THR A 189 10.20 38.11 7.16
C THR A 189 8.98 38.37 6.26
N LEU A 190 9.02 39.42 5.43
CA LEU A 190 8.01 39.68 4.40
C LEU A 190 8.08 38.71 3.21
N PHE A 191 9.25 38.14 2.91
CA PHE A 191 9.41 37.14 1.84
C PHE A 191 9.21 35.67 2.30
N THR A 192 9.09 35.41 3.60
CA THR A 192 8.88 34.04 4.15
C THR A 192 7.44 33.74 4.55
N SER A 193 6.50 34.68 4.40
CA SER A 193 5.06 34.45 4.64
C SER A 193 4.24 34.50 3.35
N ALA A 194 4.39 33.46 2.51
CA ALA A 194 3.35 33.07 1.57
C ALA A 194 2.48 31.98 2.23
N PRO A 195 1.14 32.07 2.19
CA PRO A 195 0.24 31.19 2.93
C PRO A 195 0.18 29.79 2.31
N GLY A 196 0.38 28.75 3.12
CA GLY A 196 0.01 27.38 2.77
C GLY A 196 -1.52 27.22 2.72
N PRO A 197 -2.04 26.24 1.95
CA PRO A 197 -3.45 26.15 1.58
C PRO A 197 -4.31 25.75 2.79
N LYS A 198 -5.46 26.42 2.94
CA LYS A 198 -6.51 26.02 3.87
C LYS A 198 -7.17 24.74 3.38
N THR A 199 -7.15 23.72 4.21
CA THR A 199 -8.05 22.56 4.13
C THR A 199 -9.40 22.97 4.70
N ASP A 200 -10.42 23.01 3.85
CA ASP A 200 -11.81 22.72 4.20
C ASP A 200 -12.13 21.30 3.66
#